data_AF-A0A920TUV7-F1
#
_entry.id   AF-A0A920TUV7-F1
#
_cell.length_a   1.000
_cell.length_b   1.000
_cell.length_c   1.000
_cell.angle_alpha   90.00
_cell.angle_beta   90.00
_cell.angle_gamma   90.00
#
_symmetry.space_group_name_H-M   'P 1'
#
loop_
_entity.id
_entity.type
_entity.pdbx_description
1 polymer ?
#
loop_
_entity_poly.entity_id
_entity_poly.type
_entity_poly.pdbx_seq_one_letter_code
_entity_poly.pdbx_strand_id
1 'polypeptide(L)' 'MTNEDNEADLEVCVICSVSLDGIHETSCQMCGGKFHYPWSVDSTASICGQLASHPEALAIVFLCNDCIENRS' A
#
# COMPACT_ATOMS: atom_id res chain seq x y z
N MET A 1 25.38 23.73 -13.65
CA MET A 1 24.29 22.78 -13.95
C MET A 1 24.73 21.44 -13.41
N THR A 2 24.57 21.25 -12.11
CA THR A 2 24.86 19.97 -11.44
C THR A 2 23.59 19.15 -11.54
N ASN A 3 23.68 17.97 -12.14
CA ASN A 3 22.57 17.04 -12.26
C ASN A 3 22.15 16.64 -10.84
N GLU A 4 20.99 17.13 -10.43
CA GLU A 4 20.29 16.66 -9.24
C GLU A 4 19.71 15.30 -9.62
N ASP A 5 20.49 14.24 -9.40
CA ASP A 5 19.96 12.88 -9.36
C ASP A 5 18.92 12.84 -8.25
N ASN A 6 17.66 12.99 -8.66
CA ASN A 6 16.48 12.94 -7.83
C ASN A 6 16.34 11.52 -7.30
N GLU A 7 17.09 11.19 -6.24
CA GLU A 7 16.76 10.08 -5.35
C GLU A 7 15.42 10.43 -4.69
N ALA A 8 14.34 10.22 -5.43
CA ALA A 8 13.01 10.22 -4.85
C ALA A 8 13.06 9.23 -3.70
N ASP A 9 12.88 9.72 -2.48
CA ASP A 9 12.78 8.94 -1.25
C ASP A 9 11.75 7.83 -1.51
N LEU A 10 12.22 6.64 -1.90
CA LEU A 10 11.35 5.56 -2.32
C LEU A 10 10.60 5.10 -1.07
N GLU A 11 9.31 5.42 -1.01
CA GLU A 11 8.47 5.02 0.11
C GLU A 11 8.51 3.50 0.28
N VAL A 12 8.49 3.05 1.54
CA VAL A 12 8.60 1.63 1.90
C VAL A 12 7.24 1.08 2.30
N CYS A 13 6.99 -0.18 1.95
CA CYS A 13 5.77 -0.88 2.33
C CYS A 13 5.73 -1.10 3.85
N VAL A 14 4.63 -0.68 4.48
CA VAL A 14 4.41 -0.79 5.94
C VAL A 14 4.36 -2.26 6.43
N ILE A 15 4.15 -3.22 5.53
CA ILE A 15 4.03 -4.65 5.89
C ILE A 15 5.33 -5.41 5.69
N CYS A 16 5.99 -5.28 4.54
CA CYS A 16 7.18 -6.07 4.21
C CYS A 16 8.49 -5.28 4.26
N SER A 17 8.44 -3.97 4.50
CA SER A 17 9.61 -3.07 4.50
C SER A 17 10.41 -3.03 3.19
N VAL A 18 9.85 -3.57 2.09
CA VAL A 18 10.43 -3.47 0.75
C VAL A 18 9.95 -2.18 0.09
N SER A 19 10.82 -1.56 -0.71
CA SER A 19 10.50 -0.36 -1.49
C SER A 19 9.25 -0.55 -2.35
N LEU A 20 8.45 0.51 -2.44
CA LEU A 20 7.32 0.59 -3.34
C LEU A 20 7.77 1.16 -4.70
N ASP A 21 7.03 0.83 -5.76
CA ASP A 21 7.38 1.18 -7.13
C ASP A 21 6.60 2.39 -7.66
N GLY A 22 5.75 3.02 -6.84
CA GLY A 22 4.89 4.14 -7.24
C GLY A 22 3.69 3.75 -8.12
N ILE A 23 3.54 2.46 -8.47
CA ILE A 23 2.51 1.97 -9.40
C ILE A 23 1.63 0.95 -8.70
N HIS A 24 2.21 -0.15 -8.23
CA HIS A 24 1.53 -1.28 -7.58
C HIS A 24 1.48 -1.10 -6.06
N GLU A 25 0.99 0.07 -5.65
CA GLU A 25 0.87 0.47 -4.25
C GLU A 25 -0.48 1.18 -3.97
N THR A 26 -0.86 1.21 -2.70
CA THR A 26 -1.97 2.03 -2.19
C THR A 26 -1.75 2.37 -0.71
N SER A 27 -2.66 3.11 -0.08
CA SER A 27 -2.57 3.52 1.33
C SER A 27 -3.64 2.86 2.19
N CYS A 28 -3.24 2.39 3.37
CA CYS A 28 -4.16 1.84 4.37
C CYS A 28 -5.02 2.94 4.98
N GLN A 29 -6.34 2.79 4.90
CA GLN A 29 -7.28 3.77 5.46
C GLN A 29 -7.28 3.82 7.00
N MET A 30 -6.71 2.82 7.68
CA MET A 30 -6.66 2.79 9.15
C MET A 30 -5.36 3.37 9.71
N CYS A 31 -4.19 2.90 9.26
CA CYS A 31 -2.90 3.36 9.80
C CYS A 31 -2.22 4.44 8.95
N GLY A 32 -2.74 4.74 7.76
CA GLY A 32 -2.13 5.69 6.81
C GLY A 32 -0.89 5.17 6.08
N GLY A 33 -0.34 4.02 6.47
CA GLY A 33 0.84 3.44 5.84
C GLY A 33 0.58 2.97 4.41
N LYS A 34 1.57 3.13 3.53
CA LYS A 34 1.53 2.61 2.16
C LYS A 34 1.90 1.13 2.11
N PHE A 35 1.32 0.38 1.17
CA PHE A 35 1.58 -1.06 1.00
C PHE A 35 1.45 -1.51 -0.45
N HIS A 36 2.09 -2.62 -0.80
CA HIS A 36 2.00 -3.22 -2.14
C HIS A 36 0.60 -3.77 -2.42
N TYR A 37 0.03 -3.34 -3.54
CA TYR A 37 -1.25 -3.83 -4.05
C TYR A 37 -1.22 -3.90 -5.59
N PRO A 38 -1.28 -5.11 -6.19
CA PRO A 38 -1.20 -5.25 -7.63
C PRO A 38 -2.51 -4.84 -8.33
N TRP A 39 -2.41 -3.88 -9.26
CA TRP A 39 -3.51 -3.45 -10.15
C TRP A 39 -3.69 -4.29 -11.42
N SER A 40 -2.81 -5.26 -11.66
CA SER A 40 -2.87 -6.17 -12.80
C SER A 40 -2.54 -7.59 -12.37
N VAL A 41 -3.09 -8.57 -13.10
CA VAL A 41 -2.84 -10.00 -12.84
C VAL A 41 -1.41 -10.43 -13.15
N ASP A 42 -0.72 -9.68 -14.01
CA ASP A 42 0.66 -9.94 -14.42
C ASP A 42 1.69 -9.24 -13.51
N SER A 43 1.24 -8.50 -12.50
CA SER A 43 2.14 -7.82 -11.57
C SER A 43 2.90 -8.82 -10.70
N THR A 44 4.19 -8.56 -10.51
CA THR A 44 5.04 -9.30 -9.56
C THR A 44 5.05 -8.69 -8.17
N ALA A 45 4.32 -7.58 -7.96
CA ALA A 45 4.21 -6.95 -6.66
C ALA A 45 3.51 -7.89 -5.65
N SER A 46 3.98 -7.87 -4.41
CA SER A 46 3.35 -8.64 -3.34
C SER A 46 1.95 -8.10 -3.01
N ILE A 47 1.08 -8.95 -2.46
CA ILE A 47 -0.22 -8.51 -1.92
C ILE A 47 -0.06 -8.29 -0.42
N CYS A 48 0.19 -7.03 -0.04
CA CYS A 48 0.41 -6.63 1.36
C CYS A 48 -0.85 -6.04 2.03
N GLY A 49 -2.00 -6.17 1.39
CA GLY A 49 -3.28 -5.69 1.92
C GLY A 49 -4.43 -6.11 1.02
N GLN A 50 -5.64 -5.73 1.40
CA GLN A 50 -6.87 -6.14 0.73
C GLN A 50 -7.93 -5.03 0.76
N LEU A 51 -8.95 -5.21 -0.08
CA LEU A 51 -10.18 -4.44 0.02
C LEU A 51 -11.05 -4.96 1.17
N ALA A 52 -11.60 -4.04 1.96
CA ALA A 52 -12.54 -4.35 3.01
C ALA A 52 -13.73 -3.37 2.96
N SER A 53 -14.87 -3.80 3.49
CA SER A 53 -15.99 -2.88 3.71
C SER A 53 -15.77 -2.03 4.96
N HIS A 54 -16.22 -0.78 4.91
CA HIS A 54 -16.41 0.11 6.05
C HIS A 54 -17.93 0.19 6.31
N PRO A 55 -18.48 -0.63 7.21
CA PRO A 55 -19.93 -0.83 7.33
C PRO A 55 -20.69 0.44 7.70
N GLU A 56 -20.09 1.29 8.54
CA GLU A 56 -20.71 2.54 9.00
C GLU A 56 -20.71 3.63 7.92
N ALA A 57 -19.71 3.64 7.05
CA ALA A 57 -19.57 4.61 5.97
C ALA A 57 -20.14 4.10 4.64
N LEU A 58 -20.61 2.84 4.60
CA LEU A 58 -21.07 2.13 3.40
C LEU A 58 -20.06 2.24 2.24
N ALA A 59 -18.77 2.20 2.57
CA ALA A 59 -17.67 2.40 1.63
C ALA A 59 -16.80 1.14 1.51
N ILE A 60 -16.10 1.02 0.38
CA ILE A 60 -15.03 0.03 0.18
C ILE A 60 -13.70 0.76 0.42
N VAL A 61 -12.84 0.19 1.25
CA VAL A 61 -11.56 0.77 1.67
C VAL A 61 -10.40 -0.20 1.46
N PHE A 62 -9.20 0.34 1.28
CA PHE A 62 -7.95 -0.41 1.28
C PHE A 62 -7.39 -0.51 2.69
N LEU A 63 -6.97 -1.71 3.10
CA LEU A 63 -6.34 -1.95 4.40
C LEU A 63 -5.11 -2.84 4.23
N CYS A 64 -4.04 -2.53 4.96
CA CYS A 64 -2.88 -3.41 5.05
C CYS A 64 -3.21 -4.66 5.88
N ASN A 65 -2.45 -5.75 5.68
CA ASN A 65 -2.72 -7.03 6.35
C ASN A 65 -2.78 -6.91 7.88
N ASP A 66 -1.87 -6.17 8.50
CA ASP A 66 -1.89 -5.95 9.96
C ASP A 66 -3.18 -5.28 10.44
N CYS A 67 -3.68 -4.27 9.72
CA CYS A 67 -4.95 -3.62 10.09
C CYS A 67 -6.17 -4.51 9.81
N ILE A 68 -6.09 -5.43 8.85
CA ILE A 68 -7.14 -6.43 8.60
C ILE A 68 -7.19 -7.44 9.74
N GLU A 69 -6.04 -7.98 10.14
CA GLU A 69 -5.95 -8.99 11.21
C GLU A 69 -6.36 -8.41 12.57
N ASN A 70 -6.04 -7.14 12.82
CA ASN A 70 -6.35 -6.45 14.08
C ASN A 70 -7.74 -5.80 14.13
N ARG A 71 -8.63 -6.04 13.15
CA ARG A 71 -10.04 -5.59 13.17
C ARG A 71 -10.95 -6.38 14.13
N SER A 72 -10.35 -7.26 14.94
CA SER A 72 -11.02 -8.18 15.88
C SER A 72 -11.78 -7.46 17.00
#